data_AF-U7H3C0-F1
#
_entry.id   AF-U7H3C0-F1
#
_cell.length_a   1.000
_cell.length_b   1.000
_cell.length_c   1.000
_cell.angle_alpha   90.00
_cell.angle_beta   90.00
_cell.angle_gamma   90.00
#
_symmetry.space_group_name_H-M   'P 1'
#
loop_
_entity.id
_entity.type
_entity.pdbx_description
1 polymer ?
#
loop_
_entity_poly.entity_id
_entity_poly.type
_entity_poly.pdbx_seq_one_letter_code
_entity_poly.pdbx_strand_id
1 'polypeptide(L)'
;MIIYFYIYLIFISVLLLVFNDSKIGDFFVTSHDEYRYYVLSNYVMADSKSLGWLYIFQNYYDYSQSLHFGYYMYLGFVRNFINDNLGLWYVFQTTIFFLANLYFSKFICLEFKLPEKDSYYLSILMIFYLPLFYLTFSLMRDVSIFFLISISLYLYKKEKFYLMGFFMLVLITYRMNACLGIVVYVIFDLILSRKIQFKSLVYAFLFVFFVSLYILNNYFDKFMERIYSLDYLSVLFESFRFMFSPIPWQVDAYIPFYLYIWYYISFFACIFGVFLYMLFFSYNKNNILFSKSLVAMILFNVFAYSTEVGVGFRQTAVLSPFLFVPVFISVIKRVKI
;
A
#
# COMPACT_ATOMS: atom_id res chain seq x y z
N MET A 1 -23.15 -5.36 2.49
CA MET A 1 -22.78 -4.99 1.10
C MET A 1 -23.56 -3.79 0.59
N ILE A 2 -24.90 -3.78 0.68
CA ILE A 2 -25.74 -2.67 0.20
C ILE A 2 -25.36 -1.30 0.80
N ILE A 3 -25.22 -1.21 2.12
CA ILE A 3 -24.81 0.05 2.80
C ILE A 3 -23.45 0.55 2.29
N TYR A 4 -22.47 -0.35 2.14
CA TYR A 4 -21.14 -0.02 1.63
C TYR A 4 -21.19 0.57 0.22
N PHE A 5 -22.04 0.00 -0.64
CA PHE A 5 -22.28 0.50 -1.99
C PHE A 5 -23.01 1.86 -2.00
N TYR A 6 -23.99 2.08 -1.12
CA TYR A 6 -24.62 3.39 -0.99
C TYR A 6 -23.63 4.46 -0.53
N ILE A 7 -22.78 4.15 0.45
CA ILE A 7 -21.72 5.07 0.88
C ILE A 7 -20.83 5.43 -0.32
N TYR A 8 -20.38 4.44 -1.09
CA TYR A 8 -19.61 4.64 -2.32
C TYR A 8 -20.30 5.57 -3.32
N LEU A 9 -21.58 5.34 -3.61
CA LEU A 9 -22.37 6.16 -4.53
C LEU A 9 -22.50 7.61 -4.05
N ILE A 10 -22.70 7.81 -2.75
CA ILE A 10 -22.77 9.14 -2.15
C ILE A 10 -21.42 9.86 -2.34
N PHE A 11 -20.30 9.21 -2.03
CA PHE A 11 -18.97 9.79 -2.21
C PHE A 11 -18.72 10.21 -3.65
N ILE A 12 -18.98 9.32 -4.63
CA ILE A 12 -18.80 9.66 -6.05
C ILE A 12 -19.70 10.81 -6.48
N SER A 13 -20.96 10.81 -6.06
CA SER A 13 -21.90 11.87 -6.42
C SER A 13 -21.42 13.22 -5.91
N VAL A 14 -20.92 13.28 -4.67
CA VAL A 14 -20.34 14.50 -4.09
C VAL A 14 -19.09 14.93 -4.85
N LEU A 15 -18.17 14.00 -5.16
CA LEU A 15 -16.94 14.31 -5.91
C LEU A 15 -17.24 14.90 -7.29
N LEU A 16 -18.19 14.30 -8.02
CA LEU A 16 -18.61 14.81 -9.31
C LEU A 16 -19.28 16.18 -9.18
N LEU A 17 -20.17 16.39 -8.22
CA LEU A 17 -20.82 17.69 -8.02
C LEU A 17 -19.84 18.83 -7.68
N VAL A 18 -18.79 18.53 -6.91
CA VAL A 18 -17.85 19.56 -6.43
C VAL A 18 -16.73 19.85 -7.44
N PHE A 19 -16.25 18.85 -8.18
CA PHE A 19 -15.03 18.95 -9.00
C PHE A 19 -15.26 18.71 -10.50
N ASN A 20 -16.51 18.71 -10.98
CA ASN A 20 -16.81 18.41 -12.39
C ASN A 20 -16.06 19.30 -13.38
N ASP A 21 -15.91 20.58 -13.05
CA ASP A 21 -15.35 21.58 -13.96
C ASP A 21 -13.87 21.86 -13.69
N SER A 22 -13.28 21.18 -12.69
CA SER A 22 -11.87 21.34 -12.32
C SER A 22 -10.96 20.42 -13.13
N LYS A 23 -9.73 20.87 -13.36
CA LYS A 23 -8.70 20.08 -14.05
C LYS A 23 -7.68 19.51 -13.08
N ILE A 24 -7.12 18.38 -13.47
CA ILE A 24 -5.96 17.81 -12.79
C ILE A 24 -4.81 18.81 -12.89
N GLY A 25 -4.26 19.21 -11.75
CA GLY A 25 -3.25 20.27 -11.65
C GLY A 25 -3.73 21.55 -10.97
N ASP A 26 -5.06 21.76 -10.88
CA ASP A 26 -5.63 22.90 -10.15
C ASP A 26 -5.47 22.75 -8.64
N PHE A 27 -5.31 21.50 -8.16
CA PHE A 27 -5.19 21.17 -6.75
C PHE A 27 -4.16 20.07 -6.53
N PHE A 28 -3.18 20.33 -5.64
CA PHE A 28 -2.20 19.36 -5.18
C PHE A 28 -2.27 19.25 -3.66
N VAL A 29 -2.44 18.00 -3.20
CA VAL A 29 -2.55 17.55 -1.83
C VAL A 29 -1.19 17.44 -1.14
N THR A 30 -0.18 16.88 -1.82
CA THR A 30 1.18 16.66 -1.28
C THR A 30 2.25 17.44 -2.04
N SER A 31 1.82 18.49 -2.77
CA SER A 31 2.64 19.49 -3.48
C SER A 31 3.74 18.91 -4.39
N HIS A 32 5.00 18.88 -3.92
CA HIS A 32 6.19 18.64 -4.74
C HIS A 32 6.19 17.29 -5.45
N ASP A 33 5.84 16.22 -4.75
CA ASP A 33 5.82 14.89 -5.36
C ASP A 33 4.73 14.81 -6.45
N GLU A 34 3.55 15.39 -6.21
CA GLU A 34 2.42 15.35 -7.16
C GLU A 34 2.69 16.17 -8.39
N TYR A 35 3.28 17.35 -8.20
CA TYR A 35 3.69 18.20 -9.30
C TYR A 35 4.67 17.45 -10.22
N ARG A 36 5.62 16.69 -9.66
CA ARG A 36 6.52 15.85 -10.45
C ARG A 36 5.76 14.78 -11.22
N TYR A 37 4.84 14.05 -10.60
CA TYR A 37 4.03 13.04 -11.30
C TYR A 37 3.16 13.67 -12.40
N TYR A 38 2.57 14.83 -12.13
CA TYR A 38 1.76 15.59 -13.07
C TYR A 38 2.57 16.01 -14.31
N VAL A 39 3.73 16.63 -14.11
CA VAL A 39 4.60 17.06 -15.22
C VAL A 39 5.07 15.85 -16.04
N LEU A 40 5.53 14.78 -15.38
CA LEU A 40 6.02 13.60 -16.11
C LEU A 40 4.90 12.87 -16.87
N SER A 41 3.69 12.83 -16.32
CA SER A 41 2.54 12.26 -17.03
C SER A 41 2.05 13.13 -18.19
N ASN A 42 2.31 14.44 -18.22
CA ASN A 42 2.05 15.27 -19.40
C ASN A 42 2.87 14.82 -20.61
N TYR A 43 4.15 14.49 -20.41
CA TYR A 43 5.00 13.96 -21.49
C TYR A 43 4.49 12.61 -22.00
N VAL A 44 4.11 11.71 -21.09
CA VAL A 44 3.49 10.43 -21.44
C VAL A 44 2.20 10.63 -22.25
N MET A 45 1.35 11.57 -21.84
CA MET A 45 0.11 11.87 -22.56
C MET A 45 0.36 12.44 -23.95
N ALA A 46 1.26 13.42 -24.07
CA ALA A 46 1.59 14.05 -25.35
C ALA A 46 2.16 13.03 -26.34
N ASP A 47 3.14 12.25 -25.90
CA ASP A 47 3.81 11.27 -26.74
C ASP A 47 2.93 10.05 -27.04
N SER A 48 1.93 9.77 -26.19
CA SER A 48 0.99 8.67 -26.46
C SER A 48 0.10 8.98 -27.65
N LYS A 49 -0.17 10.26 -27.89
CA LYS A 49 -0.99 10.74 -29.01
C LYS A 49 -0.19 10.77 -30.31
N SER A 50 1.12 11.02 -30.26
CA SER A 50 1.98 11.13 -31.45
C SER A 50 2.70 9.84 -31.83
N LEU A 51 3.22 9.08 -30.85
CA LEU A 51 4.07 7.90 -31.05
C LEU A 51 3.37 6.59 -30.63
N GLY A 52 2.28 6.68 -29.87
CA GLY A 52 1.50 5.54 -29.41
C GLY A 52 2.06 4.88 -28.13
N TRP A 53 1.18 4.14 -27.43
CA TRP A 53 1.50 3.54 -26.13
C TRP A 53 2.64 2.53 -26.16
N LEU A 54 2.75 1.72 -27.23
CA LEU A 54 3.81 0.71 -27.35
C LEU A 54 5.20 1.35 -27.32
N TYR A 55 5.37 2.48 -28.03
CA TYR A 55 6.62 3.22 -28.07
C TYR A 55 6.99 3.75 -26.69
N ILE A 56 6.03 4.34 -25.96
CA ILE A 56 6.30 4.86 -24.61
C ILE A 56 6.67 3.72 -23.65
N PHE A 57 6.01 2.56 -23.74
CA PHE A 57 6.36 1.41 -22.92
C PHE A 57 7.78 0.91 -23.17
N GLN A 58 8.25 0.93 -24.42
CA GLN A 58 9.63 0.56 -24.76
C GLN A 58 10.65 1.57 -24.26
N ASN A 59 10.28 2.85 -24.19
CA ASN A 59 11.16 3.97 -23.79
C ASN A 59 10.80 4.55 -22.41
N TYR A 60 10.18 3.76 -21.53
CA TYR A 60 9.57 4.27 -20.29
C TYR A 60 10.55 5.04 -19.39
N TYR A 61 11.83 4.67 -19.44
CA TYR A 61 12.88 5.21 -18.57
C TYR A 61 13.15 6.69 -18.88
N ASP A 62 12.99 7.09 -20.14
CA ASP A 62 13.16 8.49 -20.58
C ASP A 62 12.12 9.41 -19.93
N TYR A 63 10.97 8.86 -19.56
CA TYR A 63 9.87 9.58 -18.92
C TYR A 63 9.92 9.49 -17.39
N SER A 64 10.14 8.30 -16.83
CA SER A 64 10.03 8.10 -15.39
C SER A 64 11.33 8.40 -14.64
N GLN A 65 12.47 8.25 -15.31
CA GLN A 65 13.82 8.17 -14.71
C GLN A 65 13.84 7.22 -13.48
N SER A 66 12.99 6.20 -13.51
CA SER A 66 12.64 5.40 -12.34
C SER A 66 12.20 4.00 -12.75
N LEU A 67 12.61 3.01 -11.96
CA LEU A 67 12.10 1.63 -12.09
C LEU A 67 10.61 1.52 -11.82
N HIS A 68 10.05 2.50 -11.12
CA HIS A 68 8.65 2.52 -10.74
C HIS A 68 7.80 3.22 -11.80
N PHE A 69 8.03 2.85 -13.06
CA PHE A 69 7.42 3.49 -14.23
C PHE A 69 5.93 3.21 -14.37
N GLY A 70 5.45 2.09 -13.81
CA GLY A 70 4.08 1.63 -13.98
C GLY A 70 3.05 2.65 -13.53
N TYR A 71 3.32 3.38 -12.45
CA TYR A 71 2.41 4.44 -11.99
C TYR A 71 2.37 5.64 -12.93
N TYR A 72 3.51 6.04 -13.52
CA TYR A 72 3.55 7.15 -14.48
C TYR A 72 2.75 6.81 -15.75
N MET A 73 2.87 5.56 -16.22
CA MET A 73 2.12 5.05 -17.37
C MET A 73 0.63 4.98 -17.07
N TYR A 74 0.26 4.44 -15.91
CA TYR A 74 -1.12 4.43 -15.44
C TYR A 74 -1.71 5.84 -15.35
N LEU A 75 -0.97 6.77 -14.73
CA LEU A 75 -1.40 8.15 -14.57
C LEU A 75 -1.62 8.81 -15.93
N GLY A 76 -0.65 8.71 -16.84
CA GLY A 76 -0.79 9.24 -18.20
C GLY A 76 -1.96 8.63 -18.96
N PHE A 77 -2.17 7.31 -18.85
CA PHE A 77 -3.27 6.62 -19.52
C PHE A 77 -4.64 7.08 -19.01
N VAL A 78 -4.83 7.09 -17.69
CA VAL A 78 -6.10 7.49 -17.06
C VAL A 78 -6.39 8.95 -17.36
N ARG A 79 -5.39 9.84 -17.21
CA ARG A 79 -5.51 11.27 -17.50
C ARG A 79 -5.88 11.54 -18.96
N ASN A 80 -5.29 10.81 -19.91
CA ASN A 80 -5.67 10.90 -21.31
C ASN A 80 -7.12 10.43 -21.54
N PHE A 81 -7.53 9.34 -20.89
CA PHE A 81 -8.88 8.79 -21.02
C PHE A 81 -9.97 9.71 -20.46
N ILE A 82 -9.73 10.36 -19.31
CA ILE A 82 -10.68 11.28 -18.66
C ILE A 82 -10.51 12.74 -19.09
N ASN A 83 -9.63 13.00 -20.05
CA ASN A 83 -9.30 14.33 -20.56
C ASN A 83 -8.96 15.34 -19.43
N ASP A 84 -8.10 14.93 -18.51
CA ASP A 84 -7.65 15.72 -17.35
C ASP A 84 -8.75 16.25 -16.41
N ASN A 85 -9.94 15.63 -16.41
CA ASN A 85 -11.00 15.99 -15.47
C ASN A 85 -10.68 15.54 -14.03
N LEU A 86 -10.66 16.48 -13.08
CA LEU A 86 -10.30 16.20 -11.67
C LEU A 86 -11.38 15.39 -10.95
N GLY A 87 -12.67 15.68 -11.17
CA GLY A 87 -13.77 14.93 -10.59
C GLY A 87 -13.71 13.45 -10.97
N LEU A 88 -13.52 13.15 -12.26
CA LEU A 88 -13.34 11.78 -12.76
C LEU A 88 -12.09 11.12 -12.17
N TRP A 89 -10.98 11.85 -12.00
CA TRP A 89 -9.79 11.31 -11.34
C TRP A 89 -10.08 10.86 -9.90
N TYR A 90 -10.77 11.69 -9.12
CA TYR A 90 -11.16 11.33 -7.75
C TYR A 90 -12.16 10.18 -7.72
N VAL A 91 -13.04 10.05 -8.71
CA VAL A 91 -13.90 8.87 -8.86
C VAL A 91 -13.07 7.60 -9.07
N PHE A 92 -12.05 7.64 -9.94
CA PHE A 92 -11.14 6.51 -10.16
C PHE A 92 -10.38 6.14 -8.88
N GLN A 93 -9.75 7.10 -8.21
CA GLN A 93 -9.00 6.87 -6.97
C GLN A 93 -9.91 6.34 -5.84
N THR A 94 -11.10 6.92 -5.68
CA THR A 94 -12.09 6.47 -4.70
C THR A 94 -12.56 5.05 -5.00
N THR A 95 -12.76 4.70 -6.27
CA THR A 95 -13.12 3.33 -6.66
C THR A 95 -12.03 2.34 -6.28
N ILE A 96 -10.76 2.67 -6.54
CA ILE A 96 -9.62 1.83 -6.13
C ILE A 96 -9.57 1.70 -4.60
N PHE A 97 -9.77 2.80 -3.86
CA PHE A 97 -9.79 2.79 -2.39
C PHE A 97 -10.88 1.88 -1.82
N PHE A 98 -12.10 1.96 -2.33
CA PHE A 98 -13.20 1.10 -1.89
C PHE A 98 -12.92 -0.37 -2.22
N LEU A 99 -12.44 -0.67 -3.43
CA LEU A 99 -12.03 -2.04 -3.78
C LEU A 99 -10.90 -2.53 -2.86
N ALA A 100 -9.92 -1.68 -2.55
CA ALA A 100 -8.80 -2.02 -1.66
C ALA A 100 -9.30 -2.40 -0.26
N ASN A 101 -10.16 -1.58 0.33
CA ASN A 101 -10.74 -1.83 1.66
C ASN A 101 -11.55 -3.13 1.69
N LEU A 102 -12.29 -3.42 0.63
CA LEU A 102 -13.05 -4.66 0.49
C LEU A 102 -12.13 -5.89 0.45
N TYR A 103 -11.12 -5.88 -0.42
CA TYR A 103 -10.18 -7.00 -0.54
C TYR A 103 -9.32 -7.17 0.72
N PHE A 104 -8.89 -6.06 1.32
CA PHE A 104 -8.17 -6.06 2.59
C PHE A 104 -8.99 -6.74 3.69
N SER A 105 -10.25 -6.33 3.86
CA SER A 105 -11.14 -6.88 4.88
C SER A 105 -11.43 -8.36 4.64
N LYS A 106 -11.62 -8.78 3.38
CA LYS A 106 -11.77 -10.19 3.02
C LYS A 106 -10.51 -10.99 3.33
N PHE A 107 -9.33 -10.45 3.04
CA PHE A 107 -8.05 -11.06 3.40
C PHE A 107 -7.94 -11.24 4.92
N ILE A 108 -8.19 -10.19 5.70
CA ILE A 108 -8.15 -10.23 7.16
C ILE A 108 -9.12 -11.29 7.72
N CYS A 109 -10.34 -11.38 7.17
CA CYS A 109 -11.28 -12.41 7.61
C CYS A 109 -10.78 -13.83 7.34
N LEU A 110 -10.11 -14.08 6.20
CA LEU A 110 -9.51 -15.39 5.92
C LEU A 110 -8.33 -15.67 6.86
N GLU A 111 -7.46 -14.68 7.08
CA GLU A 111 -6.27 -14.82 7.91
C GLU A 111 -6.63 -15.15 9.36
N PHE A 112 -7.61 -14.44 9.92
CA PHE A 112 -8.04 -14.62 11.31
C PHE A 112 -9.22 -15.58 11.46
N LYS A 113 -9.62 -16.30 10.40
CA LYS A 113 -10.78 -17.21 10.40
C LYS A 113 -12.03 -16.55 11.01
N LEU A 114 -12.36 -15.36 10.53
CA LEU A 114 -13.58 -14.64 10.90
C LEU A 114 -14.73 -15.01 9.96
N PRO A 115 -15.98 -14.95 10.45
CA PRO A 115 -17.16 -15.00 9.59
C PRO A 115 -17.06 -14.01 8.42
N GLU A 116 -17.47 -14.43 7.22
CA GLU A 116 -17.41 -13.57 6.02
C GLU A 116 -18.21 -12.26 6.18
N LYS A 117 -19.30 -12.29 6.96
CA LYS A 117 -20.09 -11.10 7.28
C LYS A 117 -19.26 -9.99 7.94
N ASP A 118 -18.21 -10.36 8.69
CA ASP A 118 -17.36 -9.41 9.40
C ASP A 118 -16.50 -8.61 8.44
N SER A 119 -16.23 -9.14 7.23
CA SER A 119 -15.49 -8.41 6.19
C SER A 119 -16.21 -7.13 5.79
N TYR A 120 -17.55 -7.13 5.77
CA TYR A 120 -18.32 -5.93 5.43
C TYR A 120 -18.22 -4.85 6.51
N TYR A 121 -18.30 -5.23 7.78
CA TYR A 121 -18.16 -4.28 8.88
C TYR A 121 -16.74 -3.70 8.93
N LEU A 122 -15.73 -4.55 8.74
CA LEU A 122 -14.33 -4.10 8.63
C LEU A 122 -14.13 -3.16 7.44
N SER A 123 -14.75 -3.43 6.28
CA SER A 123 -14.64 -2.54 5.12
C SER A 123 -15.26 -1.18 5.37
N ILE A 124 -16.40 -1.11 6.08
CA ILE A 124 -17.02 0.16 6.47
C ILE A 124 -16.10 0.92 7.43
N LEU A 125 -15.54 0.26 8.44
CA LEU A 125 -14.59 0.88 9.37
C LEU A 125 -13.36 1.43 8.64
N MET A 126 -12.85 0.69 7.66
CA MET A 126 -11.70 1.10 6.85
C MET A 126 -11.94 2.32 5.96
N ILE A 127 -13.20 2.65 5.61
CA ILE A 127 -13.50 3.91 4.90
C ILE A 127 -13.10 5.12 5.76
N PHE A 128 -13.27 5.02 7.08
CA PHE A 128 -12.94 6.10 8.03
C PHE A 128 -11.45 6.16 8.38
N TYR A 129 -10.61 5.35 7.72
CA TYR A 129 -9.16 5.45 7.86
C TYR A 129 -8.65 6.68 7.09
N LEU A 130 -8.64 7.84 7.78
CA LEU A 130 -8.43 9.16 7.19
C LEU A 130 -7.15 9.32 6.34
N PRO A 131 -5.98 8.72 6.65
CA PRO A 131 -4.78 8.95 5.85
C PRO A 131 -4.92 8.38 4.45
N LEU A 132 -5.43 7.16 4.32
CA LEU A 132 -5.61 6.56 3.01
C LEU A 132 -6.79 7.20 2.27
N PHE A 133 -7.83 7.60 3.00
CA PHE A 133 -8.93 8.37 2.42
C PHE A 133 -8.44 9.72 1.87
N TYR A 134 -7.60 10.45 2.59
CA TYR A 134 -7.00 11.69 2.12
C TYR A 134 -6.17 11.50 0.85
N LEU A 135 -5.44 10.39 0.75
CA LEU A 135 -4.67 10.04 -0.45
C LEU A 135 -5.56 9.72 -1.67
N THR A 136 -6.88 9.57 -1.52
CA THR A 136 -7.78 9.47 -2.68
C THR A 136 -7.94 10.78 -3.45
N PHE A 137 -7.66 11.91 -2.80
CA PHE A 137 -7.65 13.24 -3.43
C PHE A 137 -6.29 13.57 -4.07
N SER A 138 -5.35 12.63 -4.02
CA SER A 138 -3.96 12.84 -4.40
C SER A 138 -3.63 12.21 -5.76
N LEU A 139 -2.60 12.73 -6.44
CA LEU A 139 -1.96 12.09 -7.61
C LEU A 139 -0.90 11.05 -7.20
N MET A 140 -1.05 10.48 -6.01
CA MET A 140 -0.11 9.53 -5.45
C MET A 140 -0.51 8.08 -5.70
N ARG A 141 0.51 7.23 -5.79
CA ARG A 141 0.39 5.79 -6.04
C ARG A 141 -0.07 4.96 -4.84
N ASP A 142 -0.14 5.54 -3.66
CA ASP A 142 -0.28 4.82 -2.39
C ASP A 142 -1.60 4.04 -2.28
N VAL A 143 -2.72 4.62 -2.74
CA VAL A 143 -4.03 3.93 -2.78
C VAL A 143 -3.99 2.71 -3.70
N SER A 144 -3.35 2.84 -4.87
CA SER A 144 -3.15 1.71 -5.79
C SER A 144 -2.22 0.65 -5.22
N ILE A 145 -1.15 1.03 -4.52
CA ILE A 145 -0.25 0.08 -3.84
C ILE A 145 -1.03 -0.68 -2.77
N PHE A 146 -1.81 0.00 -1.94
CA PHE A 146 -2.64 -0.64 -0.92
C PHE A 146 -3.64 -1.64 -1.54
N PHE A 147 -4.29 -1.26 -2.64
CA PHE A 147 -5.14 -2.17 -3.41
C PHE A 147 -4.39 -3.41 -3.89
N LEU A 148 -3.24 -3.22 -4.55
CA LEU A 148 -2.43 -4.30 -5.12
C LEU A 148 -1.91 -5.28 -4.06
N ILE A 149 -1.49 -4.78 -2.89
CA ILE A 149 -1.10 -5.63 -1.75
C ILE A 149 -2.32 -6.42 -1.26
N SER A 150 -3.44 -5.73 -1.01
CA SER A 150 -4.65 -6.32 -0.43
C SER A 150 -5.25 -7.41 -1.32
N ILE A 151 -5.35 -7.18 -2.63
CA ILE A 151 -5.88 -8.16 -3.56
C ILE A 151 -4.92 -9.35 -3.72
N SER A 152 -3.61 -9.12 -3.74
CA SER A 152 -2.61 -10.19 -3.85
C SER A 152 -2.65 -11.14 -2.64
N LEU A 153 -2.71 -10.58 -1.43
CA LEU A 153 -2.81 -11.37 -0.20
C LEU A 153 -4.15 -12.11 -0.08
N TYR A 154 -5.25 -11.47 -0.50
CA TYR A 154 -6.55 -12.14 -0.59
C TYR A 154 -6.52 -13.33 -1.56
N LEU A 155 -5.96 -13.14 -2.75
CA LEU A 155 -5.85 -14.19 -3.78
C LEU A 155 -4.94 -15.33 -3.33
N TYR A 156 -3.85 -15.03 -2.63
CA TYR A 156 -3.00 -16.03 -1.98
C TYR A 156 -3.80 -16.91 -1.01
N LYS A 157 -4.56 -16.31 -0.09
CA LYS A 157 -5.40 -17.07 0.88
C LYS A 157 -6.57 -17.81 0.22
N LYS A 158 -6.95 -17.44 -1.01
CA LYS A 158 -7.90 -18.18 -1.85
C LYS A 158 -7.23 -19.17 -2.80
N GLU A 159 -5.92 -19.38 -2.69
CA GLU A 159 -5.12 -20.28 -3.53
C GLU A 159 -5.18 -19.96 -5.04
N LYS A 160 -5.49 -18.69 -5.39
CA LYS A 160 -5.56 -18.19 -6.79
C LYS A 160 -4.22 -17.61 -7.24
N PHE A 161 -3.18 -18.44 -7.26
CA PHE A 161 -1.78 -18.01 -7.47
C PHE A 161 -1.50 -17.34 -8.81
N TYR A 162 -2.15 -17.76 -9.90
CA TYR A 162 -1.98 -17.13 -11.22
C TYR A 162 -2.40 -15.65 -11.21
N LEU A 163 -3.59 -15.36 -10.65
CA LEU A 163 -4.10 -14.01 -10.54
C LEU A 163 -3.26 -13.17 -9.56
N MET A 164 -2.81 -13.78 -8.46
CA MET A 164 -1.87 -13.14 -7.54
C MET A 164 -0.58 -12.72 -8.27
N GLY A 165 0.01 -13.62 -9.06
CA GLY A 165 1.21 -13.34 -9.85
C GLY A 165 1.02 -12.14 -10.79
N PHE A 166 -0.12 -12.06 -11.47
CA PHE A 166 -0.45 -10.90 -12.31
C PHE A 166 -0.46 -9.58 -11.52
N PHE A 167 -1.15 -9.53 -10.37
CA PHE A 167 -1.18 -8.31 -9.54
C PHE A 167 0.19 -7.97 -8.94
N MET A 168 1.00 -8.97 -8.61
CA MET A 168 2.37 -8.76 -8.14
C MET A 168 3.29 -8.21 -9.24
N LEU A 169 3.13 -8.65 -10.50
CA LEU A 169 3.86 -8.07 -11.62
C LEU A 169 3.51 -6.59 -11.81
N VAL A 170 2.23 -6.23 -11.74
CA VAL A 170 1.80 -4.82 -11.75
C VAL A 170 2.41 -4.07 -10.56
N LEU A 171 2.39 -4.65 -9.36
CA LEU A 171 2.95 -4.04 -8.16
C LEU A 171 4.45 -3.78 -8.26
N ILE A 172 5.25 -4.66 -8.88
CA ILE A 172 6.69 -4.42 -9.10
C ILE A 172 6.91 -3.11 -9.86
N THR A 173 6.12 -2.85 -10.91
CA THR A 173 6.21 -1.63 -11.70
C THR A 173 5.80 -0.37 -10.94
N TYR A 174 5.06 -0.51 -9.82
CA TYR A 174 4.65 0.60 -8.95
C TYR A 174 5.62 0.80 -7.79
N ARG A 175 6.00 -0.30 -7.11
CA ARG A 175 6.88 -0.33 -5.95
C ARG A 175 7.37 -1.74 -5.65
N MET A 176 8.64 -1.98 -5.95
CA MET A 176 9.29 -3.28 -5.78
C MET A 176 9.32 -3.77 -4.32
N ASN A 177 9.64 -2.88 -3.37
CA ASN A 177 9.75 -3.22 -1.94
C ASN A 177 8.42 -3.76 -1.37
N ALA A 178 7.29 -3.16 -1.77
CA ALA A 178 5.96 -3.63 -1.39
C ALA A 178 5.70 -5.05 -1.89
N CYS A 179 6.14 -5.35 -3.11
CA CYS A 179 6.01 -6.67 -3.69
C CYS A 179 6.89 -7.71 -2.99
N LEU A 180 8.14 -7.36 -2.68
CA LEU A 180 9.04 -8.21 -1.88
C LEU A 180 8.46 -8.49 -0.48
N GLY A 181 7.77 -7.52 0.13
CA GLY A 181 7.03 -7.73 1.37
C GLY A 181 6.01 -8.87 1.28
N ILE A 182 5.24 -8.94 0.20
CA ILE A 182 4.28 -10.03 -0.04
C ILE A 182 5.00 -11.37 -0.19
N VAL A 183 6.16 -11.40 -0.82
CA VAL A 183 6.98 -12.61 -0.93
C VAL A 183 7.43 -13.09 0.46
N VAL A 184 7.92 -12.18 1.29
CA VAL A 184 8.29 -12.48 2.69
C VAL A 184 7.08 -13.02 3.45
N TYR A 185 5.91 -12.41 3.30
CA TYR A 185 4.67 -12.91 3.87
C TYR A 185 4.41 -14.38 3.49
N VAL A 186 4.43 -14.70 2.20
CA VAL A 186 4.16 -16.05 1.68
C VAL A 186 5.18 -17.06 2.21
N ILE A 187 6.47 -16.73 2.17
CA ILE A 187 7.53 -17.62 2.65
C ILE A 187 7.32 -17.96 4.13
N PHE A 188 7.10 -16.96 4.98
CA PHE A 188 6.86 -17.18 6.41
C PHE A 188 5.56 -17.97 6.66
N ASP A 189 4.50 -17.69 5.92
CA ASP A 189 3.23 -18.41 6.04
C ASP A 189 3.36 -19.90 5.68
N LEU A 190 4.13 -20.23 4.63
CA LEU A 190 4.42 -21.61 4.23
C LEU A 190 5.29 -22.34 5.27
N ILE A 191 6.31 -21.68 5.81
CA ILE A 191 7.18 -22.24 6.85
C ILE A 191 6.36 -22.55 8.12
N LEU A 192 5.53 -21.59 8.55
CA LEU A 192 4.77 -21.70 9.80
C LEU A 192 3.60 -22.68 9.70
N SER A 193 2.94 -22.77 8.54
CA SER A 193 1.80 -23.67 8.34
C SER A 193 2.18 -25.15 8.18
N ARG A 194 3.48 -25.47 8.06
CA ARG A 194 4.03 -26.82 7.83
C ARG A 194 3.41 -27.57 6.63
N LYS A 195 2.69 -26.87 5.75
CA LYS A 195 2.11 -27.39 4.51
C LYS A 195 2.91 -26.82 3.33
N ILE A 196 4.12 -27.33 3.15
CA ILE A 196 4.93 -27.00 1.98
C ILE A 196 4.30 -27.71 0.78
N GLN A 197 3.39 -27.02 0.08
CA GLN A 197 2.95 -27.47 -1.23
C GLN A 197 4.06 -27.11 -2.23
N PHE A 198 4.74 -28.11 -2.78
CA PHE A 198 5.88 -27.91 -3.69
C PHE A 198 5.62 -26.90 -4.81
N LYS A 199 4.38 -26.85 -5.32
CA LYS A 199 3.94 -25.88 -6.33
C LYS A 199 4.01 -24.42 -5.86
N SER A 200 3.57 -24.10 -4.64
CA SER A 200 3.60 -22.72 -4.13
C SER A 200 5.02 -22.24 -3.87
N LEU A 201 5.91 -23.16 -3.47
CA LEU A 201 7.33 -22.88 -3.28
C LEU A 201 8.05 -22.61 -4.61
N VAL A 202 7.72 -23.36 -5.67
CA VAL A 202 8.24 -23.11 -7.03
C VAL A 202 7.79 -21.75 -7.56
N TYR A 203 6.52 -21.37 -7.37
CA TYR A 203 6.06 -20.05 -7.80
C TYR A 203 6.70 -18.92 -6.98
N ALA A 204 6.83 -19.07 -5.66
CA ALA A 204 7.53 -18.10 -4.82
C ALA A 204 9.02 -18.00 -5.20
N PHE A 205 9.67 -19.12 -5.49
CA PHE A 205 11.07 -19.17 -5.90
C PHE A 205 11.29 -18.56 -7.28
N LEU A 206 10.47 -18.92 -8.28
CA LEU A 206 10.53 -18.31 -9.62
C LEU A 206 10.28 -16.80 -9.53
N PHE A 207 9.33 -16.38 -8.69
CA PHE A 207 9.05 -14.97 -8.47
C PHE A 207 10.26 -14.26 -7.84
N VAL A 208 10.82 -14.79 -6.75
CA VAL A 208 12.06 -14.28 -6.14
C VAL A 208 13.20 -14.26 -7.16
N PHE A 209 13.34 -15.28 -7.98
CA PHE A 209 14.39 -15.43 -8.98
C PHE A 209 14.29 -14.37 -10.09
N PHE A 210 13.09 -14.15 -10.65
CA PHE A 210 12.89 -13.08 -11.63
C PHE A 210 13.07 -11.68 -11.02
N VAL A 211 12.61 -11.49 -9.78
CA VAL A 211 12.75 -10.23 -9.04
C VAL A 211 14.21 -9.95 -8.69
N SER A 212 14.96 -10.96 -8.24
CA SER A 212 16.39 -10.83 -7.93
C SER A 212 17.25 -10.66 -9.18
N LEU A 213 16.94 -11.34 -10.29
CA LEU A 213 17.56 -11.06 -11.59
C LEU A 213 17.34 -9.62 -12.04
N TYR A 214 16.14 -9.08 -11.88
CA TYR A 214 15.85 -7.68 -12.22
C TYR A 214 16.60 -6.67 -11.33
N ILE A 215 16.75 -6.94 -10.02
CA ILE A 215 17.57 -6.13 -9.09
C ILE A 215 19.04 -6.22 -9.46
N LEU A 216 19.55 -7.43 -9.66
CA LEU A 216 20.96 -7.71 -9.93
C LEU A 216 21.42 -7.06 -11.24
N ASN A 217 20.59 -7.12 -12.29
CA ASN A 217 21.00 -6.65 -13.61
C ASN A 217 21.02 -5.13 -13.76
N ASN A 218 20.30 -4.39 -12.90
CA ASN A 218 20.13 -2.94 -13.09
C ASN A 218 20.54 -2.07 -11.89
N TYR A 219 20.63 -2.62 -10.67
CA TYR A 219 20.74 -1.80 -9.44
C TYR A 219 21.67 -2.36 -8.36
N PHE A 220 22.37 -3.48 -8.61
CA PHE A 220 23.28 -4.05 -7.62
C PHE A 220 24.30 -3.02 -7.14
N ASP A 221 24.90 -2.25 -8.05
CA ASP A 221 25.92 -1.26 -7.71
C ASP A 221 25.36 -0.12 -6.84
N LYS A 222 24.20 0.45 -7.20
CA LYS A 222 23.56 1.53 -6.41
C LYS A 222 23.01 1.05 -5.06
N PHE A 223 22.54 -0.20 -4.99
CA PHE A 223 22.04 -0.81 -3.75
C PHE A 223 23.19 -1.11 -2.80
N MET A 224 24.30 -1.68 -3.30
CA MET A 224 25.50 -1.94 -2.52
C MET A 224 26.16 -0.64 -2.07
N GLU A 225 26.24 0.38 -2.93
CA GLU A 225 26.75 1.71 -2.57
C GLU A 225 25.95 2.35 -1.43
N ARG A 226 24.61 2.25 -1.47
CA ARG A 226 23.76 2.67 -0.34
C ARG A 226 24.02 1.86 0.92
N ILE A 227 24.09 0.52 0.83
CA ILE A 227 24.38 -0.35 1.98
C ILE A 227 25.72 0.01 2.65
N TYR A 228 26.77 0.24 1.86
CA TYR A 228 28.07 0.65 2.39
C TYR A 228 28.08 2.06 2.98
N SER A 229 27.16 2.94 2.54
CA SER A 229 27.01 4.29 3.09
C SER A 229 26.07 4.40 4.31
N LEU A 230 25.37 3.31 4.68
CA LEU A 230 24.35 3.34 5.73
C LEU A 230 24.99 3.27 7.12
N ASP A 231 24.78 4.33 7.91
CA ASP A 231 25.06 4.32 9.34
C ASP A 231 24.03 3.45 10.07
N TYR A 232 24.48 2.43 10.80
CA TYR A 232 23.62 1.53 11.57
C TYR A 232 22.69 2.27 12.53
N LEU A 233 23.15 3.38 13.11
CA LEU A 233 22.32 4.22 14.00
C LEU A 233 21.19 4.89 13.23
N SER A 234 21.45 5.37 12.00
CA SER A 234 20.44 5.96 11.14
C SER A 234 19.37 4.93 10.73
N VAL A 235 19.77 3.70 10.40
CA VAL A 235 18.84 2.61 10.05
C VAL A 235 17.97 2.23 11.25
N LEU A 236 18.56 2.11 12.45
CA LEU A 236 17.81 1.84 13.68
C LEU A 236 16.83 2.97 13.97
N PHE A 237 17.28 4.22 13.90
CA PHE A 237 16.44 5.39 14.14
C PHE A 237 15.27 5.47 13.16
N GLU A 238 15.50 5.32 11.86
CA GLU A 238 14.46 5.32 10.82
C GLU A 238 13.53 4.09 10.93
N SER A 239 14.05 2.94 11.36
CA SER A 239 13.21 1.76 11.62
C SER A 239 12.28 1.98 12.81
N PHE A 240 12.78 2.55 13.92
CA PHE A 240 11.95 2.95 15.06
C PHE A 240 10.94 4.03 14.66
N ARG A 241 11.40 5.03 13.90
CA ARG A 241 10.58 6.10 13.36
C ARG A 241 9.39 5.57 12.56
N PHE A 242 9.62 4.58 11.72
CA PHE A 242 8.61 3.95 10.90
C PHE A 242 7.66 3.05 11.71
N MET A 243 8.19 2.24 12.62
CA MET A 243 7.36 1.36 13.48
C MET A 243 6.41 2.14 14.38
N PHE A 244 6.86 3.29 14.88
CA PHE A 244 6.05 4.20 15.70
C PHE A 244 5.35 5.28 14.87
N SER A 245 5.40 5.19 13.55
CA SER A 245 4.63 6.06 12.68
C SER A 245 3.14 5.69 12.79
N PRO A 246 2.22 6.67 12.81
CA PRO A 246 2.41 8.10 12.57
C PRO A 246 3.07 8.84 13.74
N ILE A 247 4.30 9.38 13.57
CA ILE A 247 4.93 10.21 14.59
C ILE A 247 4.47 11.66 14.37
N PRO A 248 3.70 12.25 15.29
CA PRO A 248 3.00 13.50 14.98
C PRO A 248 3.92 14.71 14.77
N TRP A 249 5.07 14.75 15.44
CA TRP A 249 6.06 15.84 15.30
C TRP A 249 6.98 15.70 14.08
N GLN A 250 6.74 14.71 13.22
CA GLN A 250 7.50 14.50 11.98
C GLN A 250 6.62 14.59 10.74
N VAL A 251 5.35 14.95 10.91
CA VAL A 251 4.49 15.22 9.78
C VAL A 251 4.85 16.60 9.24
N ASP A 252 4.92 16.69 7.93
CA ASP A 252 5.22 17.95 7.24
C ASP A 252 4.29 19.06 7.75
N ALA A 253 4.86 20.22 8.13
CA ALA A 253 4.09 21.34 8.67
C ALA A 253 3.03 21.86 7.68
N TYR A 254 3.17 21.51 6.39
CA TYR A 254 2.22 21.88 5.34
C TYR A 254 1.00 20.96 5.23
N ILE A 255 0.89 19.87 6.01
CA ILE A 255 -0.32 19.04 5.97
C ILE A 255 -1.52 19.73 6.65
N PRO A 256 -2.75 19.48 6.18
CA PRO A 256 -3.95 19.99 6.83
C PRO A 256 -4.06 19.58 8.32
N PHE A 257 -4.50 20.52 9.16
CA PHE A 257 -4.59 20.35 10.62
C PHE A 257 -5.40 19.11 11.08
N TYR A 258 -6.46 18.74 10.35
CA TYR A 258 -7.25 17.55 10.69
C TYR A 258 -6.47 16.25 10.52
N LEU A 259 -5.55 16.17 9.54
CA LEU A 259 -4.65 15.04 9.42
C LEU A 259 -3.64 15.04 10.56
N TYR A 260 -3.12 16.21 10.92
CA TYR A 260 -2.20 16.34 12.05
C TYR A 260 -2.84 15.75 13.32
N ILE A 261 -4.08 16.13 13.65
CA ILE A 261 -4.85 15.55 14.76
C ILE A 261 -5.01 14.03 14.62
N TRP A 262 -5.39 13.56 13.44
CA TRP A 262 -5.55 12.11 13.22
C TRP A 262 -4.23 11.36 13.45
N TYR A 263 -3.09 11.94 13.04
CA TYR A 263 -1.76 11.38 13.28
C TYR A 263 -1.46 11.30 14.78
N TYR A 264 -1.79 12.33 15.57
CA TYR A 264 -1.71 12.28 17.04
C TYR A 264 -2.57 11.17 17.64
N ILE A 265 -3.86 11.13 17.31
CA ILE A 265 -4.79 10.14 17.87
C ILE A 265 -4.33 8.73 17.50
N SER A 266 -3.96 8.53 16.24
CA SER A 266 -3.50 7.25 15.74
C SER A 266 -2.22 6.84 16.43
N PHE A 267 -1.22 7.70 16.55
CA PHE A 267 0.02 7.41 17.30
C PHE A 267 -0.25 6.83 18.69
N PHE A 268 -1.09 7.50 19.48
CA PHE A 268 -1.45 7.02 20.80
C PHE A 268 -2.25 5.72 20.76
N ALA A 269 -3.17 5.57 19.80
CA ALA A 269 -3.86 4.31 19.57
C ALA A 269 -2.92 3.17 19.14
N CYS A 270 -1.85 3.47 18.40
CA CYS A 270 -0.81 2.54 17.97
C CYS A 270 0.00 2.07 19.17
N ILE A 271 0.53 3.01 19.97
CA ILE A 271 1.27 2.71 21.20
C ILE A 271 0.39 1.90 22.14
N PHE A 272 -0.85 2.33 22.35
CA PHE A 272 -1.80 1.62 23.19
C PHE A 272 -2.10 0.23 22.64
N GLY A 273 -2.30 0.08 21.33
CA GLY A 273 -2.53 -1.21 20.67
C GLY A 273 -1.33 -2.15 20.76
N VAL A 274 -0.10 -1.64 20.57
CA VAL A 274 1.14 -2.40 20.74
C VAL A 274 1.35 -2.76 22.20
N PHE A 275 1.07 -1.86 23.15
CA PHE A 275 1.12 -2.14 24.58
C PHE A 275 0.11 -3.21 24.98
N LEU A 276 -1.14 -3.10 24.54
CA LEU A 276 -2.15 -4.15 24.69
C LEU A 276 -1.66 -5.45 24.06
N TYR A 277 -1.14 -5.42 22.83
CA TYR A 277 -0.60 -6.59 22.16
C TYR A 277 0.54 -7.24 22.96
N MET A 278 1.47 -6.47 23.51
CA MET A 278 2.58 -6.93 24.35
C MET A 278 2.10 -7.51 25.68
N LEU A 279 1.13 -6.86 26.33
CA LEU A 279 0.47 -7.40 27.52
C LEU A 279 -0.22 -8.73 27.18
N PHE A 280 -1.02 -8.78 26.12
CA PHE A 280 -1.72 -10.00 25.70
C PHE A 280 -0.77 -11.10 25.21
N PHE A 281 0.39 -10.73 24.65
CA PHE A 281 1.48 -11.62 24.24
C PHE A 281 2.08 -12.34 25.45
N SER A 282 2.27 -11.63 26.57
CA SER A 282 2.72 -12.21 27.84
C SER A 282 1.75 -13.28 28.37
N TYR A 283 0.45 -13.11 28.13
CA TYR A 283 -0.59 -13.98 28.68
C TYR A 283 -0.95 -15.22 27.83
N ASN A 284 -0.54 -15.34 26.56
CA ASN A 284 -1.04 -16.47 25.74
C ASN A 284 -0.14 -16.91 24.57
N LYS A 285 0.60 -18.02 24.76
CA LYS A 285 1.57 -18.57 23.80
C LYS A 285 0.98 -19.13 22.49
N ASN A 286 -0.33 -19.43 22.41
CA ASN A 286 -0.89 -20.21 21.28
C ASN A 286 -1.52 -19.38 20.13
N ASN A 287 -1.80 -18.09 20.32
CA ASN A 287 -2.26 -17.21 19.23
C ASN A 287 -1.10 -16.62 18.40
N ILE A 288 0.13 -16.95 18.78
CA ILE A 288 1.41 -16.46 18.25
C ILE A 288 1.64 -16.84 16.77
N LEU A 289 0.93 -17.82 16.21
CA LEU A 289 1.18 -18.31 14.84
C LEU A 289 0.49 -17.50 13.73
N PHE A 290 -0.64 -16.85 14.01
CA PHE A 290 -1.50 -16.27 12.96
C PHE A 290 -1.11 -14.88 12.46
N SER A 291 -0.16 -14.18 13.11
CA SER A 291 0.25 -12.82 12.71
C SER A 291 1.74 -12.69 12.33
N LYS A 292 2.55 -13.76 12.48
CA LYS A 292 4.00 -13.67 12.25
C LYS A 292 4.37 -13.35 10.81
N SER A 293 3.63 -13.90 9.85
CA SER A 293 3.85 -13.62 8.42
C SER A 293 3.55 -12.15 8.10
N LEU A 294 2.47 -11.60 8.67
CA LEU A 294 2.14 -10.17 8.54
C LEU A 294 3.20 -9.30 9.19
N VAL A 295 3.63 -9.64 10.40
CA VAL A 295 4.71 -8.93 11.11
C VAL A 295 6.00 -8.98 10.29
N ALA A 296 6.38 -10.14 9.75
CA ALA A 296 7.58 -10.28 8.92
C ALA A 296 7.51 -9.42 7.65
N MET A 297 6.36 -9.39 6.97
CA MET A 297 6.12 -8.50 5.82
C MET A 297 6.28 -7.03 6.19
N ILE A 298 5.70 -6.62 7.32
CA ILE A 298 5.75 -5.23 7.80
C ILE A 298 7.18 -4.87 8.16
N LEU A 299 7.88 -5.69 8.95
CA LEU A 299 9.28 -5.49 9.34
C LEU A 299 10.20 -5.42 8.13
N PHE A 300 10.00 -6.28 7.12
CA PHE A 300 10.74 -6.22 5.88
C PHE A 300 10.54 -4.88 5.16
N ASN A 301 9.30 -4.42 5.02
CA ASN A 301 9.02 -3.13 4.39
C ASN A 301 9.61 -1.98 5.21
N VAL A 302 9.49 -2.00 6.54
CA VAL A 302 10.10 -1.02 7.45
C VAL A 302 11.60 -0.93 7.18
N PHE A 303 12.29 -2.07 7.14
CA PHE A 303 13.73 -2.12 6.92
C PHE A 303 14.12 -1.64 5.52
N ALA A 304 13.37 -2.05 4.48
CA ALA A 304 13.62 -1.57 3.13
C ALA A 304 13.45 -0.05 3.04
N TYR A 305 12.47 0.52 3.75
CA TYR A 305 12.19 1.95 3.74
C TYR A 305 13.10 2.78 4.65
N SER A 306 13.67 2.21 5.71
CA SER A 306 14.64 2.92 6.55
C SER A 306 15.96 3.18 5.85
N THR A 307 16.21 2.53 4.71
CA THR A 307 17.33 2.82 3.81
C THR A 307 17.05 3.94 2.81
N GLU A 308 15.82 4.48 2.77
CA GLU A 308 15.39 5.58 1.90
C GLU A 308 15.20 6.87 2.73
N VAL A 309 15.89 7.96 2.36
CA VAL A 309 15.76 9.27 3.03
C VAL A 309 14.38 9.87 2.76
N GLY A 310 13.71 10.40 3.80
CA GLY A 310 12.46 11.17 3.67
C GLY A 310 11.17 10.32 3.67
N VAL A 311 11.23 9.08 4.17
CA VAL A 311 10.13 8.14 4.12
C VAL A 311 9.41 8.08 5.48
N GLY A 312 8.12 8.40 5.51
CA GLY A 312 7.36 8.35 6.77
C GLY A 312 5.86 8.23 6.56
N PHE A 313 5.17 9.34 6.30
CA PHE A 313 3.70 9.41 6.29
C PHE A 313 3.02 8.39 5.35
N ARG A 314 3.50 8.32 4.10
CA ARG A 314 2.78 7.66 2.99
C ARG A 314 2.88 6.14 3.08
N GLN A 315 4.07 5.65 3.37
CA GLN A 315 4.37 4.24 3.55
C GLN A 315 3.66 3.69 4.78
N THR A 316 3.63 4.46 5.87
CA THR A 316 2.85 4.12 7.06
C THR A 316 1.36 4.09 6.76
N ALA A 317 0.82 5.05 6.00
CA ALA A 317 -0.60 5.06 5.64
C ALA A 317 -1.03 3.76 4.91
N VAL A 318 -0.14 3.18 4.11
CA VAL A 318 -0.40 1.92 3.39
C VAL A 318 -0.22 0.69 4.28
N LEU A 319 0.80 0.64 5.13
CA LEU A 319 1.14 -0.56 5.90
C LEU A 319 0.42 -0.66 7.25
N SER A 320 0.07 0.47 7.86
CA SER A 320 -0.54 0.51 9.19
C SER A 320 -1.85 -0.27 9.31
N PRO A 321 -2.77 -0.32 8.32
CA PRO A 321 -3.95 -1.18 8.43
C PRO A 321 -3.58 -2.65 8.67
N PHE A 322 -2.51 -3.15 8.04
CA PHE A 322 -2.03 -4.52 8.21
C PHE A 322 -1.43 -4.79 9.60
N LEU A 323 -1.07 -3.74 10.36
CA LEU A 323 -0.63 -3.86 11.74
C LEU A 323 -1.79 -3.73 12.72
N PHE A 324 -2.61 -2.68 12.58
CA PHE A 324 -3.60 -2.29 13.58
C PHE A 324 -4.86 -3.15 13.56
N VAL A 325 -5.38 -3.46 12.37
CA VAL A 325 -6.64 -4.21 12.25
C VAL A 325 -6.51 -5.61 12.87
N PRO A 326 -5.43 -6.38 12.65
CA PRO A 326 -5.16 -7.60 13.40
C PRO A 326 -5.20 -7.45 14.93
N VAL A 327 -4.57 -6.39 15.46
CA VAL A 327 -4.53 -6.12 16.90
C VAL A 327 -5.93 -5.87 17.43
N PHE A 328 -6.71 -4.98 16.80
CA PHE A 328 -8.09 -4.69 17.20
C PHE A 328 -8.98 -5.92 17.18
N ILE A 329 -8.90 -6.73 16.11
CA ILE A 329 -9.68 -7.96 15.97
C ILE A 329 -9.34 -8.96 17.09
N SER A 330 -8.05 -9.08 17.43
CA SER A 330 -7.60 -10.00 18.48
C SER A 330 -8.14 -9.62 19.87
N VAL A 331 -8.29 -8.33 20.14
CA VAL A 331 -8.90 -7.80 21.37
C VAL A 331 -10.40 -8.07 21.38
N ILE A 332 -11.12 -7.68 20.32
CA ILE A 332 -12.59 -7.83 20.23
C ILE A 332 -13.02 -9.29 20.35
N LYS A 333 -12.31 -10.23 19.70
CA LYS A 333 -12.63 -11.67 19.77
C LYS A 333 -12.57 -12.23 21.20
N ARG A 334 -11.78 -11.64 22.09
CA ARG A 334 -11.62 -12.11 23.47
C ARG A 334 -12.54 -11.45 24.48
N VAL A 335 -12.97 -10.22 24.23
CA VAL A 335 -14.00 -9.55 25.06
C VAL A 335 -15.39 -10.19 24.86
N LYS A 336 -15.57 -10.95 23.78
CA LYS A 336 -16.80 -11.73 23.49
C LYS A 336 -16.79 -13.18 24.04
N ILE A 337 -15.83 -13.52 24.90
CA ILE A 337 -15.83 -14.72 25.74
C ILE A 337 -16.03 -14.24 27.17
#